data_AF-A0A5C1A910-F1
#
_entry.id   AF-A0A5C1A910-F1
#
_cell.length_a   1.000
_cell.length_b   1.000
_cell.length_c   1.000
_cell.angle_alpha   90.00
_cell.angle_beta   90.00
_cell.angle_gamma   90.00
#
_symmetry.space_group_name_H-M   'P 1'
#
loop_
_entity.id
_entity.type
_entity.pdbx_description
1 polymer ?
#
loop_
_entity_poly.entity_id
_entity_poly.type
_entity_poly.pdbx_seq_one_letter_code
_entity_poly.pdbx_strand_id
1 'polypeptide(L)'
;MPTLRSFVPQSLHPMARTLKRLFAGVPPIDPPAKTDNVTDIDYHREYARTDLTQNYWLIVGPSTKAEYDRLAKLKLQHLIDLGLRPDSRLLDVGCGTGQVAQTCAEYLSDKGFYFGTDVGAEGIEFCKQRFPRPNFRFAVNEATTLPIHGETFDAACYFSVFTHTYLDETALLLAETERLLAPWGWVFADLFTSPTVEGSEGNRGAMVVNRDRFLRLAKLVGFPRAEVVMSQQLPEGKLREFFKLSR
;
A
#
# COMPACT_ATOMS: atom_id res chain seq x y z
N MET A 1 -12.66 -23.39 32.68
CA MET A 1 -12.15 -22.99 31.36
C MET A 1 -12.76 -21.64 30.99
N PRO A 2 -12.04 -20.52 31.15
CA PRO A 2 -12.53 -19.20 30.78
C PRO A 2 -12.34 -18.97 29.27
N THR A 3 -13.39 -18.49 28.62
CA THR A 3 -13.43 -18.07 27.22
C THR A 3 -12.55 -16.84 26.99
N LEU A 4 -11.69 -16.88 25.97
CA LEU A 4 -10.86 -15.79 25.46
C LEU A 4 -11.74 -14.63 24.94
N ARG A 5 -12.19 -13.76 25.84
CA ARG A 5 -12.54 -12.37 25.57
C ARG A 5 -11.54 -11.50 26.30
N SER A 6 -10.49 -11.04 25.62
CA SER A 6 -9.81 -9.76 25.87
C SER A 6 -8.44 -9.77 25.22
N PHE A 7 -8.25 -8.99 24.15
CA PHE A 7 -7.07 -8.15 23.95
C PHE A 7 -7.45 -7.10 22.89
N VAL A 8 -8.26 -6.13 23.32
CA VAL A 8 -8.37 -4.84 22.63
C VAL A 8 -7.67 -3.85 23.56
N PRO A 9 -6.46 -3.35 23.22
CA PRO A 9 -5.78 -2.35 24.02
C PRO A 9 -6.63 -1.08 24.13
N GLN A 10 -6.77 -0.55 25.34
CA GLN A 10 -7.67 0.58 25.67
C GLN A 10 -7.19 1.97 25.18
N SER A 11 -6.29 2.08 24.20
CA SER A 11 -5.81 3.37 23.69
C SER A 11 -6.00 3.54 22.17
N LEU A 12 -7.25 3.65 21.71
CA LEU A 12 -7.64 3.96 20.32
C LEU A 12 -8.68 5.10 20.22
N HIS A 13 -8.70 6.02 21.18
CA HIS A 13 -9.89 6.84 21.45
C HIS A 13 -10.21 8.00 20.47
N PRO A 14 -9.27 8.62 19.72
CA PRO A 14 -9.62 9.60 18.67
C PRO A 14 -9.95 8.92 17.34
N MET A 15 -9.13 7.96 16.91
CA MET A 15 -9.18 7.34 15.58
C MET A 15 -10.41 6.45 15.42
N ALA A 16 -10.77 5.63 16.43
CA ALA A 16 -11.99 4.82 16.39
C ALA A 16 -13.28 5.68 16.29
N ARG A 17 -13.22 6.94 16.73
CA ARG A 17 -14.36 7.88 16.69
C ARG A 17 -14.48 8.56 15.31
N THR A 18 -13.35 8.88 14.68
CA THR A 18 -13.29 9.35 13.28
C THR A 18 -13.66 8.23 12.31
N LEU A 19 -13.15 7.01 12.53
CA LEU A 19 -13.50 5.83 11.74
C LEU A 19 -14.98 5.45 11.90
N LYS A 20 -15.56 5.49 13.11
CA LYS A 20 -17.02 5.32 13.27
C LYS A 20 -17.84 6.39 12.54
N ARG A 21 -17.33 7.61 12.40
CA ARG A 21 -18.00 8.71 11.67
C ARG A 21 -17.86 8.57 10.16
N LEU A 22 -16.68 8.19 9.65
CA LEU A 22 -16.45 7.84 8.24
C LEU A 22 -17.26 6.59 7.83
N PHE A 23 -17.29 5.61 8.75
CA PHE A 23 -18.13 4.42 8.86
C PHE A 23 -19.65 4.64 8.87
N ALA A 24 -20.13 5.79 9.34
CA ALA A 24 -21.55 5.99 9.66
C ALA A 24 -22.35 6.20 8.38
N GLY A 25 -23.13 5.19 7.99
CA GLY A 25 -23.96 5.23 6.78
C GLY A 25 -23.34 4.59 5.55
N VAL A 26 -22.12 4.04 5.66
CA VAL A 26 -21.57 3.12 4.67
C VAL A 26 -22.18 1.74 4.97
N PRO A 27 -22.85 1.07 4.00
CA PRO A 27 -23.29 -0.30 4.21
C PRO A 27 -22.08 -1.16 4.60
N PRO A 28 -22.25 -2.20 5.44
CA PRO A 28 -21.16 -3.07 5.84
C PRO A 28 -20.35 -3.51 4.62
N ILE A 29 -19.02 -3.36 4.67
CA ILE A 29 -18.16 -4.01 3.70
C ILE A 29 -18.25 -5.50 4.03
N ASP A 30 -18.93 -6.26 3.18
CA ASP A 30 -19.03 -7.69 3.37
C ASP A 30 -17.63 -8.31 3.39
N PRO A 31 -17.34 -9.25 4.32
CA PRO A 31 -16.09 -9.96 4.30
C PRO A 31 -15.93 -10.64 2.93
N PRO A 32 -14.71 -10.74 2.39
CA PRO A 32 -14.52 -11.33 1.07
C PRO A 32 -15.05 -12.76 1.05
N ALA A 33 -15.61 -13.16 -0.09
CA ALA A 33 -15.87 -14.56 -0.36
C ALA A 33 -14.53 -15.32 -0.29
N LYS A 34 -14.41 -16.23 0.69
CA LYS A 34 -13.21 -17.05 0.88
C LYS A 34 -13.18 -18.16 -0.15
N THR A 35 -12.01 -18.43 -0.71
CA THR A 35 -11.74 -19.65 -1.49
C THR A 35 -11.14 -20.71 -0.56
N ASP A 36 -11.68 -21.93 -0.60
CA ASP A 36 -11.46 -22.96 0.44
C ASP A 36 -10.02 -23.50 0.58
N ASN A 37 -9.05 -23.05 -0.23
CA ASN A 37 -7.73 -23.70 -0.35
C ASN A 37 -6.50 -22.78 -0.26
N VAL A 38 -6.62 -21.53 0.18
CA VAL A 38 -5.46 -20.62 0.26
C VAL A 38 -5.37 -19.97 1.64
N THR A 39 -4.24 -20.19 2.33
CA THR A 39 -3.91 -19.51 3.60
C THR A 39 -3.41 -18.10 3.34
N ASP A 40 -3.77 -17.15 4.21
CA ASP A 40 -3.22 -15.78 4.17
C ASP A 40 -1.68 -15.80 4.22
N ILE A 41 -1.05 -14.91 3.45
CA ILE A 41 0.39 -14.69 3.49
C ILE A 41 0.74 -14.01 4.82
N ASP A 42 1.71 -14.58 5.53
CA ASP A 42 2.30 -13.99 6.74
C ASP A 42 3.65 -13.36 6.39
N TYR A 43 3.63 -12.08 6.07
CA TYR A 43 4.83 -11.36 5.66
C TYR A 43 5.91 -11.33 6.76
N HIS A 44 5.56 -11.34 8.04
CA HIS A 44 6.57 -11.40 9.10
C HIS A 44 7.37 -12.70 9.02
N ARG A 45 6.67 -13.82 8.82
CA ARG A 45 7.31 -15.13 8.64
C ARG A 45 8.13 -15.21 7.36
N GLU A 46 7.63 -14.66 6.26
CA GLU A 46 8.32 -14.69 4.96
C GLU A 46 9.58 -13.81 4.96
N TYR A 47 9.53 -12.62 5.56
CA TYR A 47 10.73 -11.77 5.75
C TYR A 47 11.78 -12.44 6.63
N ALA A 48 11.37 -13.02 7.77
CA ALA A 48 12.29 -13.69 8.70
C ALA A 48 13.02 -14.91 8.08
N ARG A 49 12.49 -15.48 7.00
CA ARG A 49 13.06 -16.64 6.29
C ARG A 49 13.93 -16.25 5.09
N THR A 50 13.86 -15.01 4.65
CA THR A 50 14.53 -14.55 3.44
C THR A 50 15.94 -14.04 3.77
N ASP A 51 16.96 -14.58 3.11
CA ASP A 51 18.30 -13.97 3.13
C ASP A 51 18.29 -12.72 2.25
N LEU A 52 18.04 -11.57 2.88
CA LEU A 52 18.00 -10.26 2.21
C LEU A 52 19.37 -9.83 1.67
N THR A 53 20.48 -10.44 2.09
CA THR A 53 21.81 -10.09 1.55
C THR A 53 22.01 -10.64 0.13
N GLN A 54 21.34 -11.75 -0.19
CA GLN A 54 21.46 -12.43 -1.48
C GLN A 54 20.19 -12.37 -2.32
N ASN A 55 19.01 -12.28 -1.71
CA ASN A 55 17.73 -12.58 -2.38
C ASN A 55 16.62 -11.57 -2.08
N TYR A 56 16.95 -10.32 -1.74
CA TYR A 56 15.98 -9.28 -1.37
C TYR A 56 14.89 -8.99 -2.43
N TRP A 57 15.08 -9.40 -3.68
CA TRP A 57 14.05 -9.24 -4.71
C TRP A 57 12.94 -10.29 -4.64
N LEU A 58 13.21 -11.50 -4.13
CA LEU A 58 12.25 -12.61 -4.16
C LEU A 58 11.02 -12.33 -3.28
N ILE A 59 11.24 -11.84 -2.07
CA ILE A 59 10.17 -11.58 -1.09
C ILE A 59 9.16 -10.53 -1.55
N VAL A 60 9.56 -9.63 -2.45
CA VAL A 60 8.70 -8.58 -3.00
C VAL A 60 8.16 -8.92 -4.40
N GLY A 61 8.32 -10.16 -4.87
CA GLY A 61 7.65 -10.70 -6.06
C GLY A 61 8.55 -11.06 -7.25
N PRO A 62 9.52 -10.21 -7.69
CA PRO A 62 10.36 -10.53 -8.84
C PRO A 62 11.11 -11.86 -8.69
N SER A 63 11.19 -12.62 -9.78
CA SER A 63 11.92 -13.90 -9.79
C SER A 63 13.43 -13.71 -9.99
N THR A 64 13.84 -12.54 -10.52
CA THR A 64 15.24 -12.21 -10.75
C THR A 64 15.56 -10.77 -10.34
N LYS A 65 16.84 -10.51 -10.02
CA LYS A 65 17.31 -9.14 -9.78
C LYS A 65 17.11 -8.23 -11.00
N ALA A 66 17.29 -8.74 -12.22
CA ALA A 66 17.10 -7.96 -13.43
C ALA A 66 15.64 -7.50 -13.60
N GLU A 67 14.69 -8.36 -13.27
CA GLU A 67 13.27 -8.01 -13.23
C GLU A 67 12.99 -6.98 -12.14
N TYR A 68 13.56 -7.13 -10.95
CA TYR A 68 13.45 -6.16 -9.87
C TYR A 68 13.93 -4.77 -10.29
N ASP A 69 15.10 -4.67 -10.93
CA ASP A 69 15.67 -3.41 -11.40
C ASP A 69 14.84 -2.79 -12.54
N ARG A 70 14.29 -3.63 -13.44
CA ARG A 70 13.39 -3.17 -14.51
C ARG A 70 12.10 -2.60 -13.93
N LEU A 71 11.48 -3.30 -13.00
CA LEU A 71 10.24 -2.87 -12.35
C LEU A 71 10.46 -1.59 -11.53
N ALA A 72 11.59 -1.44 -10.84
CA ALA A 72 11.93 -0.20 -10.15
C ALA A 72 11.90 1.03 -11.07
N LYS A 73 12.42 0.90 -12.29
CA LYS A 73 12.40 1.97 -13.30
C LYS A 73 11.00 2.27 -13.81
N LEU A 74 10.21 1.22 -14.10
CA LEU A 74 8.82 1.38 -14.55
C LEU A 74 7.95 2.03 -13.48
N LYS A 75 8.08 1.58 -12.22
CA LYS A 75 7.36 2.15 -11.07
C LYS A 75 7.66 3.64 -10.91
N LEU A 76 8.94 4.03 -10.94
CA LEU A 76 9.31 5.45 -10.90
C LEU A 76 8.73 6.22 -12.09
N GLN A 77 8.83 5.68 -13.31
CA GLN A 77 8.30 6.36 -14.51
C GLN A 77 6.81 6.64 -14.38
N HIS A 78 6.01 5.69 -13.88
CA HIS A 78 4.58 5.92 -13.62
C HIS A 78 4.35 7.07 -12.64
N LEU A 79 5.15 7.18 -11.58
CA LEU A 79 5.04 8.29 -10.64
C LEU A 79 5.40 9.63 -11.31
N ILE A 80 6.45 9.66 -12.14
CA ILE A 80 6.87 10.86 -12.89
C ILE A 80 5.77 11.30 -13.86
N ASP A 81 5.20 10.36 -14.62
CA ASP A 81 4.13 10.63 -15.60
C ASP A 81 2.88 11.25 -14.91
N LEU A 82 2.67 10.91 -13.64
CA LEU A 82 1.57 11.44 -12.84
C LEU A 82 1.90 12.73 -12.10
N GLY A 83 3.14 13.22 -12.20
CA GLY A 83 3.58 14.52 -11.71
C GLY A 83 4.54 14.49 -10.52
N LEU A 84 5.16 13.35 -10.19
CA LEU A 84 6.27 13.31 -9.24
C LEU A 84 7.44 14.12 -9.79
N ARG A 85 8.02 14.99 -8.97
CA ARG A 85 9.15 15.87 -9.32
C ARG A 85 10.37 15.54 -8.47
N PRO A 86 11.59 15.98 -8.85
CA PRO A 86 12.78 15.74 -8.04
C PRO A 86 12.70 16.29 -6.61
N ASP A 87 11.98 17.40 -6.42
CA ASP A 87 11.79 18.03 -5.10
C ASP A 87 10.52 17.53 -4.38
N SER A 88 9.82 16.54 -4.94
CA SER A 88 8.60 16.00 -4.33
C SER A 88 8.88 15.20 -3.06
N ARG A 89 7.87 15.15 -2.21
CA ARG A 89 7.83 14.33 -1.01
C ARG A 89 6.96 13.09 -1.27
N LEU A 90 7.58 11.92 -1.38
CA LEU A 90 6.93 10.65 -1.70
C LEU A 90 6.80 9.76 -0.46
N LEU A 91 5.58 9.27 -0.22
CA LEU A 91 5.30 8.18 0.73
C LEU A 91 5.16 6.85 -0.04
N ASP A 92 5.97 5.86 0.27
CA ASP A 92 5.87 4.51 -0.31
C ASP A 92 5.37 3.53 0.75
N VAL A 93 4.10 3.15 0.66
CA VAL A 93 3.47 2.21 1.60
C VAL A 93 3.61 0.81 1.03
N GLY A 94 4.10 -0.13 1.85
CA GLY A 94 4.54 -1.46 1.40
C GLY A 94 5.86 -1.40 0.63
N CYS A 95 6.82 -0.60 1.11
CA CYS A 95 8.09 -0.37 0.40
C CYS A 95 8.97 -1.62 0.29
N GLY A 96 8.71 -2.64 1.12
CA GLY A 96 9.44 -3.89 1.22
C GLY A 96 10.94 -3.72 1.32
N THR A 97 11.66 -4.23 0.34
CA THR A 97 13.14 -4.14 0.24
C THR A 97 13.62 -2.90 -0.53
N GLY A 98 12.73 -1.93 -0.76
CA GLY A 98 13.06 -0.61 -1.30
C GLY A 98 13.20 -0.60 -2.82
N GLN A 99 12.31 -1.29 -3.53
CA GLN A 99 12.35 -1.33 -5.01
C GLN A 99 12.16 0.06 -5.62
N VAL A 100 11.19 0.83 -5.11
CA VAL A 100 10.99 2.23 -5.53
C VAL A 100 12.08 3.12 -4.94
N ALA A 101 12.48 2.90 -3.68
CA ALA A 101 13.57 3.64 -3.04
C ALA A 101 14.85 3.62 -3.89
N GLN A 102 15.18 2.50 -4.54
CA GLN A 102 16.37 2.37 -5.38
C GLN A 102 16.42 3.40 -6.51
N THR A 103 15.33 3.60 -7.24
CA THR A 103 15.29 4.56 -8.35
C THR A 103 15.00 5.99 -7.85
N CYS A 104 14.24 6.14 -6.78
CA CYS A 104 14.08 7.44 -6.10
C CYS A 104 15.40 7.97 -5.55
N ALA A 105 16.33 7.12 -5.12
CA ALA A 105 17.63 7.52 -4.61
C ALA A 105 18.49 8.23 -5.66
N GLU A 106 18.24 7.99 -6.94
CA GLU A 106 18.89 8.67 -8.07
C GLU A 106 18.07 9.87 -8.58
N TYR A 107 16.73 9.78 -8.49
CA TYR A 107 15.82 10.78 -9.06
C TYR A 107 15.54 11.97 -8.15
N LEU A 108 15.33 11.74 -6.85
CA LEU A 108 15.00 12.80 -5.91
C LEU A 108 16.23 13.64 -5.59
N SER A 109 16.05 14.95 -5.66
CA SER A 109 17.06 15.93 -5.26
C SER A 109 17.25 15.91 -3.74
N ASP A 110 18.22 16.67 -3.24
CA ASP A 110 18.41 16.84 -1.79
C ASP A 110 17.27 17.62 -1.11
N LYS A 111 16.39 18.26 -1.89
CA LYS A 111 15.15 18.89 -1.39
C LYS A 111 13.96 17.94 -1.40
N GLY A 112 14.01 16.90 -2.22
CA GLY A 112 13.02 15.83 -2.24
C GLY A 112 13.07 15.00 -0.96
N PHE A 113 12.02 14.23 -0.72
CA PHE A 113 11.92 13.40 0.48
C PHE A 113 11.26 12.06 0.15
N TYR A 114 11.83 10.97 0.64
CA TYR A 114 11.27 9.63 0.51
C TYR A 114 11.01 9.05 1.89
N PHE A 115 9.78 8.57 2.12
CA PHE A 115 9.42 7.84 3.33
C PHE A 115 8.83 6.48 2.94
N GLY A 116 9.54 5.40 3.25
CA GLY A 116 9.05 4.04 3.08
C GLY A 116 8.44 3.47 4.36
N THR A 117 7.31 2.77 4.24
CA THR A 117 6.74 1.98 5.35
C THR A 117 6.43 0.57 4.91
N ASP A 118 6.60 -0.39 5.81
CA ASP A 118 6.31 -1.81 5.57
C ASP A 118 6.05 -2.53 6.91
N VAL A 119 5.31 -3.64 6.88
CA VAL A 119 5.08 -4.48 8.06
C VAL A 119 6.29 -5.35 8.39
N GLY A 120 7.15 -5.61 7.40
CA GLY A 120 8.38 -6.40 7.55
C GLY A 120 9.53 -5.62 8.17
N ALA A 121 9.80 -5.85 9.46
CA ALA A 121 10.86 -5.17 10.18
C ALA A 121 12.26 -5.41 9.57
N GLU A 122 12.52 -6.61 9.08
CA GLU A 122 13.76 -7.00 8.41
C GLU A 122 13.93 -6.23 7.09
N GLY A 123 12.85 -6.05 6.31
CA GLY A 123 12.86 -5.26 5.08
C GLY A 123 13.15 -3.77 5.33
N ILE A 124 12.56 -3.21 6.40
CA ILE A 124 12.83 -1.85 6.84
C ILE A 124 14.29 -1.66 7.28
N GLU A 125 14.84 -2.59 8.06
CA GLU A 125 16.24 -2.53 8.49
C GLU A 125 17.19 -2.64 7.29
N PHE A 126 16.90 -3.54 6.36
CA PHE A 126 17.62 -3.63 5.09
C PHE A 126 17.60 -2.31 4.31
N CYS A 127 16.44 -1.66 4.21
CA CYS A 127 16.31 -0.37 3.53
C CYS A 127 17.13 0.75 4.20
N LYS A 128 17.12 0.82 5.54
CA LYS A 128 17.93 1.81 6.29
C LYS A 128 19.42 1.66 6.00
N GLN A 129 19.92 0.43 5.91
CA GLN A 129 21.31 0.14 5.61
C GLN A 129 21.66 0.44 4.14
N ARG A 130 20.74 0.10 3.22
CA ARG A 130 20.94 0.27 1.78
C ARG A 130 20.85 1.74 1.32
N PHE A 131 20.03 2.55 1.98
CA PHE A 131 19.75 3.93 1.58
C PHE A 131 20.06 4.94 2.71
N PRO A 132 21.34 5.11 3.11
CA PRO A 132 21.73 5.97 4.23
C PRO A 132 21.72 7.47 3.87
N ARG A 133 20.68 7.95 3.18
CA ARG A 133 20.51 9.36 2.80
C ARG A 133 19.72 10.13 3.88
N PRO A 134 20.06 11.40 4.16
CA PRO A 134 19.37 12.19 5.17
C PRO A 134 17.91 12.51 4.81
N ASN A 135 17.52 12.43 3.54
CA ASN A 135 16.14 12.63 3.08
C ASN A 135 15.39 11.33 2.77
N PHE A 136 15.94 10.18 3.18
CA PHE A 136 15.29 8.88 3.10
C PHE A 136 14.97 8.39 4.52
N ARG A 137 13.72 8.02 4.75
CA ARG A 137 13.23 7.53 6.04
C ARG A 137 12.47 6.22 5.82
N PHE A 138 12.61 5.33 6.78
CA PHE A 138 11.97 4.02 6.75
C PHE A 138 11.45 3.67 8.14
N ALA A 139 10.19 3.24 8.23
CA ALA A 139 9.57 2.85 9.49
C ALA A 139 8.71 1.59 9.33
N VAL A 140 8.71 0.75 10.35
CA VAL A 140 7.78 -0.39 10.43
C VAL A 140 6.38 0.14 10.71
N ASN A 141 5.39 -0.28 9.94
CA ASN A 141 3.99 0.06 10.17
C ASN A 141 3.19 -1.12 10.74
N GLU A 142 2.05 -0.82 11.35
CA GLU A 142 1.17 -1.81 11.99
C GLU A 142 -0.06 -1.99 11.10
N ALA A 143 0.09 -2.80 10.05
CA ALA A 143 -0.91 -3.12 9.02
C ALA A 143 -1.64 -1.89 8.42
N THR A 144 -2.62 -1.35 9.14
CA THR A 144 -3.49 -0.24 8.72
C THR A 144 -3.12 1.12 9.31
N THR A 145 -2.05 1.18 10.12
CA THR A 145 -1.62 2.40 10.82
C THR A 145 -0.22 2.82 10.40
N LEU A 146 -0.06 4.08 9.98
CA LEU A 146 1.21 4.64 9.54
C LEU A 146 1.86 5.49 10.66
N PRO A 147 3.06 5.16 11.15
CA PRO A 147 3.69 5.85 12.29
C PRO A 147 4.37 7.16 11.85
N ILE A 148 3.61 8.05 11.22
CA ILE A 148 4.10 9.30 10.64
C ILE A 148 3.37 10.49 11.27
N HIS A 149 4.16 11.39 11.84
CA HIS A 149 3.69 12.58 12.55
C HIS A 149 4.44 13.83 12.05
N GLY A 150 3.71 14.91 11.78
CA GLY A 150 4.30 16.20 11.40
C GLY A 150 4.81 16.29 9.95
N GLU A 151 4.76 15.21 9.19
CA GLU A 151 5.15 15.19 7.78
C GLU A 151 3.93 15.33 6.86
N THR A 152 4.14 15.90 5.68
CA THR A 152 3.15 16.00 4.61
C THR A 152 3.78 15.57 3.28
N PHE A 153 3.02 14.91 2.41
CA PHE A 153 3.52 14.33 1.16
C PHE A 153 2.80 14.88 -0.07
N ASP A 154 3.52 15.05 -1.18
CA ASP A 154 2.95 15.45 -2.47
C ASP A 154 2.36 14.25 -3.21
N ALA A 155 2.90 13.06 -2.96
CA ALA A 155 2.46 11.82 -3.58
C ALA A 155 2.59 10.66 -2.59
N ALA A 156 1.71 9.67 -2.72
CA ALA A 156 1.86 8.37 -2.09
C ALA A 156 1.72 7.24 -3.12
N CYS A 157 2.39 6.12 -2.90
CA CYS A 157 2.24 4.93 -3.72
C CYS A 157 1.98 3.66 -2.92
N TYR A 158 1.21 2.76 -3.53
CA TYR A 158 0.90 1.42 -3.06
C TYR A 158 1.12 0.43 -4.19
N PHE A 159 2.36 -0.05 -4.34
CA PHE A 159 2.68 -1.04 -5.36
C PHE A 159 2.44 -2.45 -4.84
N SER A 160 1.37 -3.09 -5.29
CA SER A 160 0.96 -4.44 -4.89
C SER A 160 0.77 -4.56 -3.38
N VAL A 161 0.11 -3.57 -2.77
CA VAL A 161 -0.30 -3.64 -1.35
C VAL A 161 -1.76 -4.07 -1.25
N PHE A 162 -2.64 -3.40 -2.01
CA PHE A 162 -4.07 -3.68 -1.98
C PHE A 162 -4.45 -5.04 -2.58
N THR A 163 -3.51 -5.71 -3.25
CA THR A 163 -3.63 -7.12 -3.65
C THR A 163 -3.47 -8.09 -2.45
N HIS A 164 -3.04 -7.59 -1.29
CA HIS A 164 -2.77 -8.37 -0.07
C HIS A 164 -3.50 -7.81 1.18
N THR A 165 -4.40 -6.84 1.02
CA THR A 165 -5.21 -6.28 2.11
C THR A 165 -6.68 -6.49 1.85
N TYR A 166 -7.45 -6.69 2.93
CA TYR A 166 -8.90 -6.71 2.84
C TYR A 166 -9.44 -5.30 2.55
N LEU A 167 -10.66 -5.21 2.01
CA LEU A 167 -11.19 -3.94 1.51
C LEU A 167 -11.41 -2.90 2.63
N ASP A 168 -11.72 -3.34 3.84
CA ASP A 168 -11.77 -2.52 5.05
C ASP A 168 -10.39 -1.98 5.44
N GLU A 169 -9.35 -2.81 5.38
CA GLU A 169 -7.97 -2.39 5.63
C GLU A 169 -7.45 -1.40 4.58
N THR A 170 -7.79 -1.62 3.31
CA THR A 170 -7.56 -0.67 2.23
C THR A 170 -8.18 0.68 2.54
N ALA A 171 -9.42 0.70 3.07
CA ALA A 171 -10.10 1.92 3.48
C ALA A 171 -9.34 2.65 4.59
N LEU A 172 -8.88 1.91 5.62
CA LEU A 172 -8.12 2.46 6.75
C LEU A 172 -6.78 3.04 6.30
N LEU A 173 -6.05 2.32 5.45
CA LEU A 173 -4.78 2.78 4.87
C LEU A 173 -4.96 4.04 4.03
N LEU A 174 -5.99 4.09 3.19
CA LEU A 174 -6.30 5.27 2.39
C LEU A 174 -6.67 6.47 3.27
N ALA A 175 -7.43 6.26 4.36
CA ALA A 175 -7.76 7.33 5.30
C ALA A 175 -6.53 7.87 6.03
N GLU A 176 -5.61 6.99 6.46
CA GLU A 176 -4.33 7.44 7.05
C GLU A 176 -3.47 8.19 6.04
N THR A 177 -3.41 7.74 4.78
CA THR A 177 -2.67 8.44 3.74
C THR A 177 -3.30 9.78 3.37
N GLU A 178 -4.63 9.90 3.30
CA GLU A 178 -5.31 11.18 3.06
C GLU A 178 -4.89 12.25 4.06
N ARG A 179 -4.81 11.87 5.35
CA ARG A 179 -4.38 12.76 6.43
C ARG A 179 -2.93 13.24 6.26
N LEU A 180 -2.08 12.44 5.63
CA LEU A 180 -0.65 12.71 5.41
C LEU A 180 -0.35 13.43 4.10
N LEU A 181 -1.31 13.51 3.16
CA LEU A 181 -1.10 14.18 1.89
C LEU A 181 -1.21 15.70 2.01
N ALA A 182 -0.56 16.43 1.11
CA ALA A 182 -0.84 17.85 0.88
C ALA A 182 -2.25 18.02 0.28
N PRO A 183 -2.86 19.23 0.30
CA PRO A 183 -4.15 19.49 -0.35
C PRO A 183 -4.19 19.17 -1.86
N TRP A 184 -3.03 19.20 -2.53
CA TRP A 184 -2.86 18.82 -3.93
C TRP A 184 -2.32 17.39 -4.12
N GLY A 185 -2.16 16.66 -3.01
CA GLY A 185 -1.52 15.36 -3.00
C GLY A 185 -2.36 14.31 -3.71
N TRP A 186 -1.68 13.28 -4.22
CA TRP A 186 -2.32 12.17 -4.92
C TRP A 186 -1.71 10.83 -4.52
N VAL A 187 -2.49 9.77 -4.75
CA VAL A 187 -2.11 8.38 -4.54
C VAL A 187 -2.04 7.67 -5.88
N PHE A 188 -1.02 6.85 -6.08
CA PHE A 188 -0.98 5.84 -7.14
C PHE A 188 -1.01 4.45 -6.52
N ALA A 189 -1.97 3.62 -6.92
CA ALA A 189 -2.15 2.28 -6.35
C ALA A 189 -2.59 1.29 -7.43
N ASP A 190 -2.22 0.03 -7.27
CA ASP A 190 -2.75 -1.05 -8.11
C ASP A 190 -3.53 -2.11 -7.30
N LEU A 191 -4.55 -2.67 -7.95
CA LEU A 191 -5.41 -3.73 -7.41
C LEU A 191 -5.71 -4.77 -8.49
N PHE A 192 -6.07 -5.98 -8.07
CA PHE A 192 -6.79 -6.88 -8.96
C PHE A 192 -8.28 -6.55 -8.93
N THR A 193 -8.89 -6.45 -10.11
CA THR A 193 -10.31 -6.15 -10.23
C THR A 193 -11.03 -7.13 -11.14
N SER A 194 -12.32 -7.32 -10.87
CA SER A 194 -13.23 -8.03 -11.74
C SER A 194 -14.65 -7.46 -11.61
N PRO A 195 -15.38 -7.24 -12.71
CA PRO A 195 -16.78 -6.83 -12.66
C PRO A 195 -17.71 -7.94 -12.17
N THR A 196 -17.26 -9.21 -12.14
CA THR A 196 -18.06 -10.36 -11.69
C THR A 196 -18.09 -10.51 -10.17
N VAL A 197 -17.24 -9.77 -9.46
CA VAL A 197 -17.19 -9.74 -8.01
C VAL A 197 -18.16 -8.68 -7.50
N GLU A 198 -18.99 -8.99 -6.50
CA GLU A 198 -19.97 -8.02 -5.96
C GLU A 198 -19.31 -6.95 -5.06
N GLY A 199 -18.32 -7.37 -4.27
CA GLY A 199 -17.58 -6.56 -3.30
C GLY A 199 -16.08 -6.82 -3.43
N SER A 200 -15.63 -7.87 -2.76
CA SER A 200 -14.28 -8.41 -2.83
C SER A 200 -14.30 -9.93 -2.68
N GLU A 201 -13.31 -10.62 -3.24
CA GLU A 201 -13.11 -12.06 -3.10
C GLU A 201 -11.63 -12.40 -2.96
N GLY A 202 -11.33 -13.58 -2.42
CA GLY A 202 -9.96 -14.04 -2.21
C GLY A 202 -9.43 -13.70 -0.82
N ASN A 203 -8.13 -13.52 -0.72
CA ASN A 203 -7.41 -13.42 0.55
C ASN A 203 -6.11 -12.61 0.40
N ARG A 204 -5.24 -12.58 1.42
CA ARG A 204 -3.97 -11.84 1.39
C ARG A 204 -2.92 -12.37 0.41
N GLY A 205 -3.22 -13.39 -0.39
CA GLY A 205 -2.38 -13.83 -1.51
C GLY A 205 -2.84 -13.30 -2.87
N ALA A 206 -4.13 -12.98 -3.01
CA ALA A 206 -4.72 -12.49 -4.25
C ALA A 206 -6.11 -11.90 -3.98
N MET A 207 -6.17 -10.69 -3.42
CA MET A 207 -7.42 -9.97 -3.24
C MET A 207 -7.92 -9.41 -4.57
N VAL A 208 -9.16 -9.74 -4.94
CA VAL A 208 -9.84 -9.20 -6.12
C VAL A 208 -11.01 -8.35 -5.68
N VAL A 209 -11.11 -7.13 -6.21
CA VAL A 209 -12.12 -6.14 -5.79
C VAL A 209 -12.97 -5.69 -6.98
N ASN A 210 -14.26 -5.46 -6.75
CA ASN A 210 -15.08 -4.78 -7.75
C ASN A 210 -14.60 -3.33 -7.93
N ARG A 211 -14.27 -2.92 -9.17
CA ARG A 211 -13.76 -1.56 -9.47
C ARG A 211 -14.67 -0.46 -8.90
N ASP A 212 -15.97 -0.55 -9.13
CA ASP A 212 -16.91 0.50 -8.72
C ASP A 212 -17.02 0.59 -7.19
N ARG A 213 -16.86 -0.54 -6.49
CA ARG A 213 -16.78 -0.56 -5.02
C ARG A 213 -15.52 0.16 -4.53
N PHE A 214 -14.36 -0.13 -5.13
CA PHE A 214 -13.12 0.57 -4.78
C PHE A 214 -13.21 2.09 -5.04
N LEU A 215 -13.75 2.51 -6.19
CA LEU A 215 -13.91 3.93 -6.51
C LEU A 215 -14.86 4.65 -5.54
N ARG A 216 -15.95 3.99 -5.13
CA ARG A 216 -16.85 4.52 -4.09
C ARG A 216 -16.14 4.62 -2.73
N LEU A 217 -15.38 3.59 -2.36
CA LEU A 217 -14.61 3.58 -1.12
C LEU A 217 -13.60 4.73 -1.07
N ALA A 218 -12.82 4.92 -2.13
CA ALA A 218 -11.84 6.00 -2.24
C ALA A 218 -12.49 7.38 -2.01
N LYS A 219 -13.66 7.63 -2.62
CA LYS A 219 -14.42 8.86 -2.41
C LYS A 219 -14.86 9.06 -0.96
N LEU A 220 -15.32 7.98 -0.30
CA LEU A 220 -15.78 8.02 1.10
C LEU A 220 -14.64 8.35 2.07
N VAL A 221 -13.41 7.92 1.77
CA VAL A 221 -12.23 8.13 2.64
C VAL A 221 -11.42 9.38 2.25
N GLY A 222 -11.99 10.27 1.44
CA GLY A 222 -11.43 11.61 1.20
C GLY A 222 -10.71 11.80 -0.14
N PHE A 223 -10.92 10.91 -1.12
CA PHE A 223 -10.41 11.08 -2.49
C PHE A 223 -11.56 11.33 -3.47
N PRO A 224 -12.04 12.58 -3.62
CA PRO A 224 -13.21 12.91 -4.44
C PRO A 224 -13.03 12.57 -5.93
N ARG A 225 -11.78 12.55 -6.41
CA ARG A 225 -11.42 12.13 -7.77
C ARG A 225 -10.58 10.87 -7.69
N ALA A 226 -11.13 9.77 -8.19
CA ALA A 226 -10.48 8.49 -8.31
C ALA A 226 -10.75 7.95 -9.71
N GLU A 227 -9.68 7.60 -10.43
CA GLU A 227 -9.77 7.14 -11.82
C GLU A 227 -8.78 6.02 -12.11
N VAL A 228 -9.15 5.14 -13.03
CA VAL A 228 -8.23 4.15 -13.59
C VAL A 228 -7.36 4.86 -14.62
N VAL A 229 -6.04 4.81 -14.44
CA VAL A 229 -5.08 5.42 -15.37
C VAL A 229 -4.40 4.40 -16.28
N MET A 230 -4.47 3.11 -15.92
CA MET A 230 -3.94 2.01 -16.71
C MET A 230 -4.62 0.69 -16.28
N SER A 231 -4.81 -0.22 -17.23
CA SER A 231 -5.32 -1.56 -16.97
C SER A 231 -4.48 -2.59 -17.73
N GLN A 232 -4.23 -3.72 -17.09
CA GLN A 232 -3.55 -4.88 -17.65
C GLN A 232 -4.48 -6.08 -17.57
N GLN A 233 -4.66 -6.80 -18.69
CA GLN A 233 -5.45 -8.02 -18.70
C GLN A 233 -4.72 -9.14 -17.96
N LEU A 234 -5.43 -9.84 -17.08
CA LEU A 234 -5.01 -11.09 -16.44
C LEU A 234 -5.86 -12.26 -16.97
N PRO A 235 -5.45 -13.51 -16.71
CA PRO A 235 -6.27 -14.69 -17.01
C PRO A 235 -7.67 -14.63 -16.39
N GLU A 236 -8.59 -15.45 -16.92
CA GLU A 236 -9.94 -15.63 -16.36
C GLU A 236 -10.79 -14.35 -16.32
N GLY A 237 -10.48 -13.36 -17.16
CA GLY A 237 -11.23 -12.11 -17.23
C GLY A 237 -10.93 -11.11 -16.10
N LYS A 238 -9.97 -11.43 -15.22
CA LYS A 238 -9.47 -10.50 -14.19
C LYS A 238 -8.62 -9.41 -14.82
N LEU A 239 -8.52 -8.27 -14.14
CA LEU A 239 -7.66 -7.16 -14.51
C LEU A 239 -6.71 -6.84 -13.37
N ARG A 240 -5.51 -6.36 -13.69
CA ARG A 240 -4.72 -5.54 -12.78
C ARG A 240 -4.90 -4.10 -13.20
N GLU A 241 -5.41 -3.28 -12.31
CA GLU A 241 -5.73 -1.89 -12.61
C GLU A 241 -4.98 -0.96 -11.71
N PHE A 242 -4.56 0.15 -12.30
CA PHE A 242 -3.78 1.19 -11.65
C PHE A 242 -4.64 2.43 -11.55
N PHE A 243 -4.70 2.98 -10.34
CA PHE A 243 -5.58 4.07 -9.98
C PHE A 243 -4.78 5.29 -9.59
N LYS A 244 -5.27 6.46 -10.00
CA LYS A 244 -4.88 7.74 -9.43
C LYS A 244 -6.02 8.24 -8.54
N LEU A 245 -5.71 8.50 -7.27
CA LEU A 245 -6.63 9.09 -6.31
C LEU A 245 -6.13 10.49 -5.97
N SER A 246 -6.93 11.52 -6.17
CA SER A 246 -6.57 12.90 -5.82
C SER A 246 -7.35 13.35 -4.61
N ARG A 247 -6.65 13.99 -3.67
CA ARG A 247 -7.27 14.68 -2.52
C ARG A 247 -8.14 15.86 -2.99
#